data_AF-A0A447RQE3-F1
#
_entry.id   AF-A0A447RQE3-F1
#
_cell.length_a   1.000
_cell.length_b   1.000
_cell.length_c   1.000
_cell.angle_alpha   90.00
_cell.angle_beta   90.00
_cell.angle_gamma   90.00
#
_symmetry.space_group_name_H-M   'P 1'
#
loop_
_entity.id
_entity.type
_entity.pdbx_description
1 polymer ?
#
loop_
_entity_poly.entity_id
_entity_poly.type
_entity_poly.pdbx_seq_one_letter_code
_entity_poly.pdbx_strand_id
1 'polypeptide(L)'
;MARVPALHQFVLPGRCEAASRLHLARTVARRAERRLVELAAEVTIRQILLRYLNRLSDCLYALARSEDHAAHQRRLVTEIATRYLAASRSPAPDAPKAQAGSLSFHELHQLIRQAIEHARQLQVPVVISIVDAHGTETVTWRMPDALLVSSELAPKKAWTAVAMKTATHELATTVQPGAALYGLESHLQGKVVTFGGGYPLWRDGQLIAGLGISGGSVEQDMAIAQAAMAAINVRTHQ
;
A
#
# COMPACT_ATOMS: atom_id res chain seq x y z
N MET A 1 -17.73 21.32 -5.39
CA MET A 1 -18.05 20.25 -4.41
C MET A 1 -17.68 18.84 -4.91
N ALA A 2 -16.64 18.68 -5.74
CA ALA A 2 -16.33 17.43 -6.43
C ALA A 2 -15.70 16.32 -5.54
N ARG A 3 -15.63 16.51 -4.22
CA ARG A 3 -14.95 15.61 -3.28
C ARG A 3 -15.88 14.78 -2.38
N VAL A 4 -17.20 14.94 -2.49
CA VAL A 4 -18.15 14.19 -1.65
C VAL A 4 -18.77 13.04 -2.45
N PRO A 5 -18.77 11.80 -1.94
CA PRO A 5 -19.38 10.65 -2.62
C PRO A 5 -20.85 10.85 -2.98
N ALA A 6 -21.33 10.12 -3.99
CA ALA A 6 -22.75 10.12 -4.36
C ALA A 6 -23.63 9.59 -3.20
N LEU A 7 -24.87 10.11 -3.10
CA LEU A 7 -25.84 9.65 -2.11
C LEU A 7 -26.51 8.37 -2.62
N HIS A 8 -26.24 7.26 -1.96
CA HIS A 8 -26.99 6.01 -2.15
C HIS A 8 -28.00 5.74 -1.02
N GLN A 9 -28.04 6.61 0.00
CA GLN A 9 -28.88 6.46 1.18
C GLN A 9 -29.53 7.81 1.55
N PHE A 10 -30.77 7.74 2.03
CA PHE A 10 -31.61 8.90 2.33
C PHE A 10 -31.24 9.59 3.65
N VAL A 11 -30.72 8.82 4.63
CA VAL A 11 -30.32 9.32 5.95
C VAL A 11 -28.82 9.12 6.13
N LEU A 12 -28.10 10.20 6.42
CA LEU A 12 -26.70 10.14 6.85
C LEU A 12 -26.65 10.47 8.34
N PRO A 13 -26.11 9.59 9.20
CA PRO A 13 -25.85 9.95 10.58
C PRO A 13 -24.81 11.07 10.60
N GLY A 14 -25.09 12.16 11.31
CA GLY A 14 -24.11 13.23 11.50
C GLY A 14 -22.88 12.68 12.20
N ARG A 15 -21.69 12.97 11.66
CA ARG A 15 -20.41 12.40 12.10
C ARG A 15 -19.55 13.39 12.86
N CYS A 16 -19.82 14.70 12.73
CA CYS A 16 -19.08 15.74 13.44
C CYS A 16 -19.97 16.91 13.85
N GLU A 17 -19.52 17.65 14.87
CA GLU A 17 -20.25 18.80 15.41
C GLU A 17 -20.47 19.91 14.36
N ALA A 18 -19.47 20.16 13.50
CA ALA A 18 -19.58 21.16 12.44
C ALA A 18 -20.74 20.85 11.48
N ALA A 19 -20.87 19.60 11.03
CA ALA A 19 -22.00 19.16 10.22
C ALA A 19 -23.33 19.27 10.98
N SER A 20 -23.36 18.92 12.27
CA SER A 20 -24.56 19.08 13.11
C SER A 20 -25.01 20.54 13.20
N ARG A 21 -24.09 21.50 13.36
CA ARG A 21 -24.38 22.94 13.36
C ARG A 21 -24.90 23.42 12.00
N LEU A 22 -24.36 22.91 10.89
CA LEU A 22 -24.84 23.21 9.54
C LEU A 22 -26.24 22.64 9.28
N HIS A 23 -26.53 21.44 9.79
CA HIS A 23 -27.88 20.88 9.78
C HIS A 23 -28.86 21.72 10.61
N LEU A 24 -28.45 22.20 11.78
CA LEU A 24 -29.25 23.13 12.59
C LEU A 24 -29.55 24.41 11.82
N ALA A 25 -28.53 25.05 11.23
CA ALA A 25 -28.69 26.23 10.39
C ALA A 25 -29.65 25.96 9.21
N ARG A 26 -29.57 24.79 8.59
CA ARG A 26 -30.50 24.36 7.53
C ARG A 26 -31.94 24.32 8.04
N THR A 27 -32.19 23.88 9.28
CA THR A 27 -33.56 23.90 9.85
C THR A 27 -34.10 25.33 10.00
N VAL A 28 -33.24 26.29 10.33
CA VAL A 28 -33.61 27.72 10.40
C VAL A 28 -33.94 28.25 9.00
N ALA A 29 -33.11 27.96 8.00
CA ALA A 29 -33.36 28.35 6.61
C ALA A 29 -34.68 27.76 6.06
N ARG A 30 -34.96 26.47 6.35
CA ARG A 30 -36.23 25.83 5.97
C ARG A 30 -37.44 26.40 6.70
N ARG A 31 -37.27 26.83 7.95
CA ARG A 31 -38.34 27.53 8.70
C ARG A 31 -38.63 28.90 8.08
N ALA A 32 -37.60 29.66 7.74
CA ALA A 32 -37.72 30.94 7.04
C ALA A 32 -38.37 30.74 5.65
N GLU A 33 -37.99 29.70 4.92
CA GLU A 33 -38.61 29.35 3.62
C GLU A 33 -40.12 29.15 3.76
N ARG A 34 -40.58 28.35 4.75
CA ARG A 34 -42.02 28.15 5.00
C ARG A 34 -42.76 29.43 5.34
N ARG A 35 -42.21 30.27 6.23
CA ARG A 35 -42.83 31.56 6.59
C ARG A 35 -42.88 32.53 5.42
N LEU A 36 -41.87 32.52 4.56
CA LEU A 36 -41.87 33.36 3.35
C LEU A 36 -42.91 32.89 2.33
N VAL A 37 -43.11 31.57 2.20
CA VAL A 37 -44.17 31.00 1.35
C VAL A 37 -45.56 31.37 1.87
N GLU A 38 -45.78 31.29 3.19
CA GLU A 38 -47.03 31.74 3.83
C GLU A 38 -47.30 33.23 3.53
N LEU A 39 -46.30 34.11 3.75
CA LEU A 39 -46.44 35.55 3.48
C LEU A 39 -46.66 35.87 2.00
N ALA A 40 -46.08 35.08 1.10
CA ALA A 40 -46.25 35.26 -0.35
C ALA A 40 -47.69 35.03 -0.82
N ALA A 41 -48.55 34.41 0.00
CA ALA A 41 -49.97 34.25 -0.29
C ALA A 41 -50.76 35.55 -0.05
N GLU A 42 -50.28 36.42 0.84
CA GLU A 42 -50.96 37.66 1.23
C GLU A 42 -50.36 38.90 0.56
N VAL A 43 -49.05 38.90 0.31
CA VAL A 43 -48.32 40.06 -0.20
C VAL A 43 -47.50 39.69 -1.43
N THR A 44 -47.38 40.61 -2.39
CA THR A 44 -46.51 40.41 -3.56
C THR A 44 -45.04 40.47 -3.13
N ILE A 45 -44.35 39.32 -3.18
CA ILE A 45 -42.93 39.19 -2.82
C ILE A 45 -42.06 38.96 -4.07
N ARG A 46 -40.84 39.48 -4.04
CA ARG A 46 -39.84 39.22 -5.09
C ARG A 46 -39.46 37.74 -5.11
N GLN A 47 -39.71 37.05 -6.23
CA GLN A 47 -39.44 35.62 -6.43
C GLN A 47 -37.98 35.20 -6.17
N ILE A 48 -37.02 36.13 -6.30
CA ILE A 48 -35.61 35.87 -6.00
C ILE A 48 -35.38 35.46 -4.54
N LEU A 49 -36.20 35.93 -3.59
CA LEU A 49 -36.05 35.62 -2.17
C LEU A 49 -36.41 34.16 -1.86
N LEU A 50 -37.46 33.62 -2.49
CA LEU A 50 -37.85 32.21 -2.40
C LEU A 50 -36.76 31.31 -2.98
N ARG A 51 -36.24 31.65 -4.17
CA ARG A 51 -35.12 30.93 -4.79
C ARG A 51 -33.88 30.97 -3.92
N TYR A 52 -33.58 32.12 -3.32
CA TYR A 52 -32.43 32.29 -2.44
C TYR A 52 -32.52 31.38 -1.20
N LEU A 53 -33.64 31.38 -0.47
CA LEU A 53 -33.79 30.53 0.72
C LEU A 53 -33.71 29.03 0.38
N ASN A 54 -34.30 28.63 -0.74
CA ASN A 54 -34.19 27.27 -1.24
C ASN A 54 -32.73 26.88 -1.53
N ARG A 55 -32.00 27.71 -2.28
CA ARG A 55 -30.57 27.50 -2.58
C ARG A 55 -29.70 27.55 -1.32
N LEU A 56 -29.99 28.44 -0.37
CA LEU A 56 -29.29 28.53 0.91
C LEU A 56 -29.42 27.22 1.69
N SER A 57 -30.63 26.68 1.77
CA SER A 57 -30.88 25.43 2.48
C SER A 57 -30.18 24.22 1.82
N ASP A 58 -30.07 24.22 0.49
CA ASP A 58 -29.34 23.20 -0.26
C ASP A 58 -27.82 23.37 -0.08
N CYS A 59 -27.33 24.61 -0.07
CA CYS A 59 -25.93 24.93 0.23
C CYS A 59 -25.54 24.45 1.63
N LEU A 60 -26.34 24.76 2.65
CA LEU A 60 -26.11 24.31 4.04
C LEU A 60 -26.09 22.78 4.15
N TYR A 61 -26.98 22.10 3.42
CA TYR A 61 -26.95 20.64 3.35
C TYR A 61 -25.67 20.12 2.71
N ALA A 62 -25.27 20.72 1.60
CA ALA A 62 -24.11 20.30 0.86
C ALA A 62 -22.80 20.54 1.66
N LEU A 63 -22.71 21.65 2.39
CA LEU A 63 -21.63 21.94 3.32
C LEU A 63 -21.59 20.94 4.48
N ALA A 64 -22.73 20.62 5.09
CA ALA A 64 -22.79 19.64 6.18
C ALA A 64 -22.22 18.28 5.74
N ARG A 65 -22.60 17.83 4.53
CA ARG A 65 -22.05 16.60 3.94
C ARG A 65 -20.56 16.66 3.68
N SER A 66 -20.04 17.82 3.26
CA SER A 66 -18.61 18.02 3.04
C SER A 66 -17.84 17.91 4.36
N GLU A 67 -18.35 18.50 5.43
CA GLU A 67 -17.75 18.42 6.77
C GLU A 67 -17.76 16.99 7.31
N ASP A 68 -18.88 16.27 7.19
CA ASP A 68 -18.95 14.86 7.59
C ASP A 68 -17.96 13.99 6.80
N HIS A 69 -17.82 14.22 5.49
CA HIS A 69 -16.87 13.48 4.67
C HIS A 69 -15.42 13.76 5.09
N ALA A 70 -15.05 15.03 5.25
CA ALA A 70 -13.71 15.43 5.68
C ALA A 70 -13.37 14.92 7.08
N ALA A 71 -14.32 14.95 8.02
CA ALA A 71 -14.15 14.38 9.36
C ALA A 71 -13.96 12.86 9.31
N HIS A 72 -14.76 12.16 8.50
CA HIS A 72 -14.63 10.72 8.31
C HIS A 72 -13.28 10.32 7.72
N GLN A 73 -12.83 11.02 6.68
CA GLN A 73 -11.51 10.80 6.07
C GLN A 73 -10.39 11.02 7.09
N ARG A 74 -10.41 12.13 7.85
CA ARG A 74 -9.42 12.39 8.90
C ARG A 74 -9.39 11.29 9.95
N ARG A 75 -10.55 10.81 10.39
CA ARG A 75 -10.64 9.71 11.37
C ARG A 75 -10.03 8.43 10.81
N LEU A 76 -10.40 8.04 9.59
CA LEU A 76 -9.86 6.84 8.94
C LEU A 76 -8.34 6.94 8.76
N VAL A 77 -7.83 8.07 8.28
CA VAL A 77 -6.38 8.30 8.13
C VAL A 77 -5.67 8.15 9.47
N THR A 78 -6.20 8.76 10.53
CA THR A 78 -5.63 8.68 11.89
C THR A 78 -5.64 7.24 12.42
N GLU A 79 -6.75 6.53 12.24
CA GLU A 79 -6.91 5.14 12.67
C GLU A 79 -5.96 4.20 11.92
N ILE A 80 -5.89 4.31 10.59
CA ILE A 80 -4.99 3.53 9.74
C ILE A 80 -3.53 3.81 10.11
N ALA A 81 -3.15 5.09 10.23
CA ALA A 81 -1.80 5.48 10.61
C ALA A 81 -1.41 4.92 11.98
N THR A 82 -2.33 4.96 12.96
CA THR A 82 -2.10 4.41 14.30
C THR A 82 -1.87 2.89 14.25
N ARG A 83 -2.75 2.16 13.53
CA ARG A 83 -2.63 0.70 13.37
C ARG A 83 -1.34 0.31 12.64
N TYR A 84 -1.02 1.02 11.56
CA TYR A 84 0.19 0.81 10.78
C TYR A 84 1.44 1.04 11.64
N LEU A 85 1.55 2.18 12.32
CA LEU A 85 2.69 2.48 13.18
C LEU A 85 2.85 1.48 14.33
N ALA A 86 1.75 1.01 14.91
CA ALA A 86 1.78 -0.03 15.93
C ALA A 86 2.31 -1.35 15.36
N ALA A 87 1.88 -1.75 14.16
CA ALA A 87 2.32 -2.98 13.50
C ALA A 87 3.75 -2.89 12.92
N SER A 88 4.21 -1.71 12.53
CA SER A 88 5.55 -1.47 11.97
C SER A 88 6.65 -1.41 13.04
N ARG A 89 6.30 -1.14 14.31
CA ARG A 89 7.24 -1.23 15.44
C ARG A 89 7.49 -2.71 15.78
N SER A 90 8.60 -3.01 16.45
CA SER A 90 8.89 -4.38 16.88
C SER A 90 7.69 -4.91 17.68
N PRO A 91 7.23 -6.15 17.40
CA PRO A 91 6.09 -6.70 18.09
C PRO A 91 6.33 -6.68 19.60
N ALA A 92 5.29 -6.34 20.36
CA ALA A 92 5.30 -6.53 21.81
C ALA A 92 5.63 -8.01 22.11
N PRO A 93 6.29 -8.33 23.24
CA PRO A 93 6.68 -9.70 23.57
C PRO A 93 5.50 -10.69 23.57
N ASP A 94 4.28 -10.19 23.78
CA ASP A 94 3.04 -10.97 23.85
C ASP A 94 2.21 -10.97 22.54
N ALA A 95 2.71 -10.36 21.46
CA ALA A 95 2.03 -10.40 20.17
C ALA A 95 1.95 -11.85 19.66
N PRO A 96 0.85 -12.25 18.98
CA PRO A 96 0.78 -13.57 18.37
C PRO A 96 1.96 -13.72 17.41
N LYS A 97 2.87 -14.63 17.75
CA LYS A 97 4.02 -14.96 16.89
C LYS A 97 3.47 -15.35 15.53
N ALA A 98 4.10 -14.85 14.46
CA ALA A 98 3.81 -15.33 13.12
C ALA A 98 3.84 -16.86 13.13
N GLN A 99 2.89 -17.47 12.41
CA GLN A 99 2.79 -18.92 12.34
C GLN A 99 4.17 -19.48 11.95
N ALA A 100 4.68 -20.44 12.72
CA ALA A 100 6.03 -20.95 12.56
C ALA A 100 6.28 -21.29 11.08
N GLY A 101 7.14 -20.53 10.41
CA GLY A 101 7.44 -20.68 8.99
C GLY A 101 7.02 -19.53 8.05
N SER A 102 6.50 -18.39 8.53
CA SER A 102 6.17 -17.24 7.67
C SER A 102 6.76 -15.91 8.13
N LEU A 103 6.83 -14.94 7.20
CA LEU A 103 7.23 -13.56 7.50
C LEU A 103 6.06 -12.79 8.13
N SER A 104 6.32 -12.13 9.25
CA SER A 104 5.39 -11.17 9.86
C SER A 104 5.32 -9.88 9.06
N PHE A 105 4.25 -9.10 9.27
CA PHE A 105 4.13 -7.75 8.70
C PHE A 105 5.32 -6.86 9.06
N HIS A 106 5.80 -6.93 10.31
CA HIS A 106 6.97 -6.17 10.76
C HIS A 106 8.20 -6.50 9.93
N GLU A 107 8.47 -7.78 9.68
CA GLU A 107 9.64 -8.24 8.92
C GLU A 107 9.55 -7.87 7.45
N LEU A 108 8.38 -8.06 6.81
CA LEU A 108 8.13 -7.59 5.45
C LEU A 108 8.39 -6.09 5.32
N HIS A 109 7.86 -5.31 6.27
CA HIS A 109 8.04 -3.87 6.31
C HIS A 109 9.51 -3.47 6.51
N GLN A 110 10.26 -4.15 7.38
CA GLN A 110 11.69 -3.90 7.57
C GLN A 110 12.50 -4.23 6.31
N LEU A 111 12.27 -5.39 5.68
CA LEU A 111 12.94 -5.80 4.44
C LEU A 111 12.82 -4.71 3.37
N ILE A 112 11.59 -4.26 3.10
CA ILE A 112 11.33 -3.25 2.08
C ILE A 112 11.95 -1.92 2.45
N ARG A 113 11.77 -1.47 3.69
CA ARG A 113 12.30 -0.19 4.15
C ARG A 113 13.82 -0.13 4.03
N GLN A 114 14.51 -1.19 4.42
CA GLN A 114 15.97 -1.27 4.38
C GLN A 114 16.49 -1.40 2.95
N ALA A 115 15.80 -2.17 2.09
CA ALA A 115 16.13 -2.23 0.67
C ALA A 115 16.00 -0.84 0.00
N ILE A 116 14.91 -0.10 0.27
CA ILE A 116 14.71 1.26 -0.26
C ILE A 116 15.81 2.21 0.24
N GLU A 117 16.12 2.16 1.54
CA GLU A 117 17.11 3.04 2.14
C GLU A 117 18.50 2.80 1.55
N HIS A 118 18.91 1.53 1.41
CA HIS A 118 20.19 1.18 0.82
C HIS A 118 20.25 1.53 -0.67
N ALA A 119 19.16 1.30 -1.42
CA ALA A 119 19.06 1.70 -2.83
C ALA A 119 19.23 3.23 -3.01
N ARG A 120 18.66 4.03 -2.09
CA ARG A 120 18.86 5.50 -2.07
C ARG A 120 20.30 5.89 -1.78
N GLN A 121 20.97 5.21 -0.85
CA GLN A 121 22.39 5.45 -0.55
C GLN A 121 23.28 5.17 -1.77
N LEU A 122 22.96 4.12 -2.52
CA LEU A 122 23.62 3.76 -3.78
C LEU A 122 23.15 4.59 -4.99
N GLN A 123 22.18 5.50 -4.79
CA GLN A 123 21.58 6.34 -5.82
C GLN A 123 21.05 5.55 -7.03
N VAL A 124 20.50 4.36 -6.78
CA VAL A 124 20.00 3.47 -7.83
C VAL A 124 18.54 3.11 -7.57
N PRO A 125 17.61 3.48 -8.47
CA PRO A 125 16.21 3.12 -8.32
C PRO A 125 15.98 1.65 -8.70
N VAL A 126 15.36 0.89 -7.80
CA VAL A 126 15.13 -0.55 -7.96
C VAL A 126 13.66 -0.95 -7.80
N VAL A 127 13.34 -2.15 -8.28
CA VAL A 127 12.16 -2.92 -7.89
C VAL A 127 12.57 -3.93 -6.84
N ILE A 128 11.78 -4.00 -5.77
CA ILE A 128 11.91 -4.92 -4.65
C ILE A 128 10.71 -5.86 -4.71
N SER A 129 10.93 -7.16 -4.69
CA SER A 129 9.87 -8.16 -4.64
C SER A 129 10.14 -9.20 -3.57
N ILE A 130 9.09 -9.60 -2.86
CA ILE A 130 9.11 -10.64 -1.82
C ILE A 130 8.02 -11.66 -2.15
N VAL A 131 8.41 -12.94 -2.16
CA VAL A 131 7.49 -14.07 -2.28
C VAL A 131 7.48 -14.88 -0.98
N ASP A 132 6.37 -15.57 -0.70
CA ASP A 132 6.30 -16.52 0.41
C ASP A 132 7.08 -17.82 0.10
N ALA A 133 7.10 -18.76 1.05
CA ALA A 133 7.75 -20.07 0.88
C ALA A 133 7.17 -20.93 -0.26
N HIS A 134 6.00 -20.57 -0.79
CA HIS A 134 5.33 -21.25 -1.91
C HIS A 134 5.56 -20.52 -3.25
N GLY A 135 6.29 -19.41 -3.24
CA GLY A 135 6.54 -18.58 -4.42
C GLY A 135 5.39 -17.63 -4.75
N THR A 136 4.42 -17.45 -3.86
CA THR A 136 3.33 -16.49 -4.05
C THR A 136 3.82 -15.08 -3.78
N GLU A 137 3.58 -14.16 -4.71
CA GLU A 137 3.95 -12.76 -4.53
C GLU A 137 3.24 -12.15 -3.30
N THR A 138 4.05 -11.68 -2.35
CA THR A 138 3.57 -11.10 -1.10
C THR A 138 3.69 -9.58 -1.12
N VAL A 139 4.82 -9.05 -1.61
CA VAL A 139 5.00 -7.61 -1.77
C VAL A 139 5.83 -7.32 -3.02
N THR A 140 5.45 -6.27 -3.73
CA THR A 140 6.29 -5.61 -4.73
C THR A 140 6.28 -4.11 -4.54
N TRP A 141 7.46 -3.50 -4.59
CA TRP A 141 7.64 -2.06 -4.52
C TRP A 141 8.58 -1.60 -5.63
N ARG A 142 8.10 -0.71 -6.50
CA ARG A 142 8.90 -0.08 -7.55
C ARG A 142 9.26 1.34 -7.14
N MET A 143 10.56 1.62 -7.00
CA MET A 143 11.02 3.00 -6.85
C MET A 143 10.75 3.81 -8.12
N PRO A 144 10.48 5.12 -7.99
CA PRO A 144 10.45 6.02 -9.15
C PRO A 144 11.71 5.84 -10.01
N ASP A 145 11.54 5.89 -11.33
CA ASP A 145 12.62 5.81 -12.32
C ASP A 145 13.40 4.48 -12.39
N ALA A 146 12.97 3.43 -11.68
CA ALA A 146 13.56 2.09 -11.84
C ALA A 146 13.37 1.56 -13.27
N LEU A 147 14.36 0.83 -13.80
CA LEU A 147 14.32 0.26 -15.14
C LEU A 147 13.05 -0.58 -15.34
N LEU A 148 12.42 -0.49 -16.52
CA LEU A 148 11.15 -1.20 -16.79
C LEU A 148 11.30 -2.72 -16.65
N VAL A 149 12.42 -3.26 -17.16
CA VAL A 149 12.78 -4.69 -17.06
C VAL A 149 12.80 -5.20 -15.61
N SER A 150 13.08 -4.32 -14.64
CA SER A 150 13.15 -4.68 -13.22
C SER A 150 11.80 -5.10 -12.65
N SER A 151 10.70 -4.62 -13.24
CA SER A 151 9.34 -4.99 -12.83
C SER A 151 9.05 -6.46 -13.09
N GLU A 152 9.74 -7.07 -14.06
CA GLU A 152 9.64 -8.50 -14.35
C GLU A 152 10.78 -9.28 -13.68
N LEU A 153 11.99 -8.74 -13.66
CA LEU A 153 13.17 -9.44 -13.14
C LEU A 153 13.16 -9.58 -11.61
N ALA A 154 12.74 -8.58 -10.84
CA ALA A 154 12.76 -8.68 -9.38
C ALA A 154 11.82 -9.79 -8.85
N PRO A 155 10.55 -9.88 -9.29
CA PRO A 155 9.68 -11.00 -8.90
C PRO A 155 10.23 -12.36 -9.31
N LYS A 156 10.79 -12.48 -10.53
CA LYS A 156 11.40 -13.73 -10.98
C LYS A 156 12.62 -14.12 -10.17
N LYS A 157 13.48 -13.18 -9.77
CA LYS A 157 14.62 -13.43 -8.87
C LYS A 157 14.15 -13.95 -7.50
N ALA A 158 13.13 -13.32 -6.92
CA ALA A 158 12.53 -13.75 -5.64
C ALA A 158 11.94 -15.16 -5.75
N TRP A 159 11.17 -15.42 -6.82
CA TRP A 159 10.58 -16.73 -7.11
C TRP A 159 11.63 -17.80 -7.35
N THR A 160 12.67 -17.49 -8.15
CA THR A 160 13.79 -18.42 -8.43
C THR A 160 14.46 -18.85 -7.14
N ALA A 161 14.65 -17.92 -6.22
CA ALA A 161 15.30 -18.20 -4.95
C ALA A 161 14.51 -19.23 -4.11
N VAL A 162 13.18 -19.13 -4.09
CA VAL A 162 12.31 -20.11 -3.43
C VAL A 162 12.24 -21.43 -4.19
N ALA A 163 11.98 -21.37 -5.49
CA ALA A 163 11.77 -22.55 -6.33
C ALA A 163 13.02 -23.45 -6.40
N MET A 164 14.21 -22.84 -6.46
CA MET A 164 15.49 -23.53 -6.54
C MET A 164 16.20 -23.64 -5.19
N LYS A 165 15.68 -23.00 -4.14
CA LYS A 165 16.24 -22.99 -2.77
C LYS A 165 17.71 -22.53 -2.71
N THR A 166 18.09 -21.61 -3.60
CA THR A 166 19.47 -21.11 -3.77
C THR A 166 19.45 -19.62 -4.13
N ALA A 167 20.52 -18.90 -3.83
CA ALA A 167 20.67 -17.53 -4.27
C ALA A 167 20.89 -17.48 -5.79
N THR A 168 20.29 -16.51 -6.49
CA THR A 168 20.30 -16.51 -7.96
C THR A 168 21.68 -16.35 -8.59
N HIS A 169 22.65 -15.78 -7.85
CA HIS A 169 24.03 -15.68 -8.30
C HIS A 169 24.77 -17.03 -8.30
N GLU A 170 24.36 -17.99 -7.47
CA GLU A 170 24.97 -19.33 -7.40
C GLU A 170 24.59 -20.16 -8.63
N LEU A 171 23.48 -19.84 -9.29
CA LEU A 171 23.05 -20.50 -10.53
C LEU A 171 23.91 -20.11 -11.74
N ALA A 172 24.58 -18.96 -11.70
CA ALA A 172 25.23 -18.36 -12.87
C ALA A 172 26.23 -19.29 -13.56
N THR A 173 27.00 -20.08 -12.80
CA THR A 173 28.00 -21.00 -13.33
C THR A 173 27.38 -22.31 -13.83
N THR A 174 26.29 -22.76 -13.20
CA THR A 174 25.66 -24.06 -13.50
C THR A 174 24.87 -24.06 -14.81
N VAL A 175 24.47 -22.89 -15.29
CA VAL A 175 23.65 -22.72 -16.51
C VAL A 175 24.48 -22.33 -17.74
N GLN A 176 25.81 -22.28 -17.65
CA GLN A 176 26.67 -21.93 -18.79
C GLN A 176 26.74 -23.05 -19.84
N PRO A 177 27.09 -22.75 -21.10
CA PRO A 177 27.35 -23.77 -22.12
C PRO A 177 28.34 -24.84 -21.61
N GLY A 178 27.91 -26.11 -21.65
CA GLY A 178 28.68 -27.25 -21.16
C GLY A 178 28.54 -27.55 -19.66
N ALA A 179 27.82 -26.74 -18.90
CA ALA A 179 27.49 -27.01 -17.50
C ALA A 179 26.19 -27.83 -17.35
N ALA A 180 25.96 -28.37 -16.15
CA ALA A 180 24.91 -29.36 -15.89
C ALA A 180 23.48 -28.86 -16.13
N LEU A 181 23.22 -27.57 -15.96
CA LEU A 181 21.89 -26.95 -16.09
C LEU A 181 21.81 -25.99 -17.29
N TYR A 182 22.65 -26.17 -18.30
CA TYR A 182 22.61 -25.34 -19.51
C TYR A 182 21.19 -25.31 -20.13
N GLY A 183 20.67 -24.10 -20.40
CA GLY A 183 19.35 -23.89 -20.99
C GLY A 183 18.17 -23.90 -20.00
N LEU A 184 18.44 -23.93 -18.69
CA LEU A 184 17.41 -23.93 -17.64
C LEU A 184 16.39 -22.80 -17.78
N GLU A 185 16.86 -21.59 -18.09
CA GLU A 185 16.03 -20.41 -18.31
C GLU A 185 15.05 -20.59 -19.47
N SER A 186 15.46 -21.30 -20.52
CA SER A 186 14.59 -21.59 -21.68
C SER A 186 13.56 -22.67 -21.34
N HIS A 187 13.96 -23.75 -20.66
CA HIS A 187 13.05 -24.83 -20.25
C HIS A 187 11.96 -24.35 -19.29
N LEU A 188 12.28 -23.38 -18.43
CA LEU A 188 11.32 -22.77 -17.52
C LEU A 188 10.64 -21.53 -18.10
N GLN A 189 10.69 -21.34 -19.43
CA GLN A 189 9.98 -20.27 -20.15
C GLN A 189 10.30 -18.87 -19.59
N GLY A 190 11.57 -18.66 -19.23
CA GLY A 190 12.07 -17.42 -18.66
C GLY A 190 11.57 -17.12 -17.26
N LYS A 191 10.99 -18.08 -16.52
CA LYS A 191 10.56 -17.87 -15.12
C LYS A 191 11.74 -17.74 -14.16
N VAL A 192 12.87 -18.39 -14.46
CA VAL A 192 14.06 -18.32 -13.62
C VAL A 192 15.03 -17.23 -14.06
N VAL A 193 15.67 -16.59 -13.08
CA VAL A 193 16.75 -15.63 -13.29
C VAL A 193 18.01 -16.16 -12.64
N THR A 194 19.09 -16.25 -13.43
CA THR A 194 20.33 -16.96 -13.08
C THR A 194 21.51 -16.03 -12.80
N PHE A 195 21.23 -14.75 -12.54
CA PHE A 195 22.20 -13.76 -12.08
C PHE A 195 21.73 -13.10 -10.79
N GLY A 196 22.69 -12.51 -10.06
CA GLY A 196 22.51 -12.07 -8.67
C GLY A 196 21.40 -11.04 -8.42
N GLY A 197 20.92 -11.04 -7.18
CA GLY A 197 19.87 -10.14 -6.68
C GLY A 197 18.66 -10.88 -6.07
N GLY A 198 18.58 -12.21 -6.21
CA GLY A 198 17.58 -13.05 -5.54
C GLY A 198 18.19 -13.91 -4.44
N TYR A 199 17.55 -13.99 -3.28
CA TYR A 199 18.01 -14.76 -2.12
C TYR A 199 16.85 -15.50 -1.42
N PRO A 200 17.05 -16.79 -1.07
CA PRO A 200 16.10 -17.52 -0.24
C PRO A 200 16.27 -17.10 1.22
N LEU A 201 15.17 -16.97 1.94
CA LEU A 201 15.17 -16.58 3.35
C LEU A 201 14.85 -17.79 4.21
N TRP A 202 15.77 -18.13 5.11
CA TRP A 202 15.69 -19.28 5.99
C TRP A 202 15.58 -18.86 7.46
N ARG A 203 14.78 -19.61 8.23
CA ARG A 203 14.64 -19.50 9.68
C ARG A 203 14.51 -20.90 10.27
N ASP A 204 15.35 -21.20 11.25
CA ASP A 204 15.33 -22.49 11.96
C ASP A 204 15.34 -23.71 10.99
N GLY A 205 16.13 -23.63 9.91
CA GLY A 205 16.25 -24.67 8.89
C GLY A 205 15.05 -24.79 7.94
N GLN A 206 14.06 -23.89 8.02
CA GLN A 206 12.90 -23.82 7.15
C GLN A 206 12.98 -22.63 6.19
N LEU A 207 12.65 -22.86 4.92
CA LEU A 207 12.51 -21.81 3.93
C LEU A 207 11.19 -21.07 4.20
N ILE A 208 11.27 -19.75 4.43
CA ILE A 208 10.10 -18.94 4.81
C ILE A 208 9.67 -17.96 3.71
N ALA A 209 10.58 -17.57 2.81
CA ALA A 209 10.33 -16.59 1.76
C ALA A 209 11.48 -16.50 0.74
N GLY A 210 11.29 -15.72 -0.31
CA GLY A 210 12.33 -15.28 -1.23
C GLY A 210 12.30 -13.76 -1.40
N LEU A 211 13.49 -13.14 -1.48
CA LEU A 211 13.68 -11.72 -1.76
C LEU A 211 14.32 -11.56 -3.14
N GLY A 212 13.86 -10.59 -3.92
CA GLY A 212 14.41 -10.25 -5.24
C GLY A 212 14.55 -8.74 -5.42
N ILE A 213 15.73 -8.31 -5.87
CA ILE A 213 16.06 -6.92 -6.20
C ILE A 213 16.47 -6.83 -7.67
N SER A 214 15.98 -5.81 -8.37
CA SER A 214 16.43 -5.49 -9.72
C SER A 214 16.39 -3.99 -9.99
N GLY A 215 17.44 -3.45 -10.60
CA GLY A 215 17.45 -2.09 -11.14
C GLY A 215 18.85 -1.50 -11.34
N GLY A 216 19.82 -1.97 -10.57
CA GLY A 216 21.23 -1.57 -10.69
C GLY A 216 22.09 -2.57 -11.45
N SER A 217 23.40 -2.50 -11.20
CA SER A 217 24.30 -3.61 -11.51
C SER A 217 23.96 -4.84 -10.65
N VAL A 218 24.45 -6.01 -11.05
CA VAL A 218 24.22 -7.25 -10.29
C VAL A 218 24.76 -7.13 -8.86
N GLU A 219 25.90 -6.48 -8.69
CA GLU A 219 26.55 -6.25 -7.40
C GLU A 219 25.73 -5.30 -6.52
N GLN A 220 25.15 -4.25 -7.12
CA GLN A 220 24.26 -3.33 -6.40
C GLN A 220 22.97 -4.04 -5.96
N ASP A 221 22.34 -4.81 -6.85
CA ASP A 221 21.15 -5.61 -6.51
C ASP A 221 21.44 -6.57 -5.35
N MET A 222 22.60 -7.23 -5.37
CA MET A 222 23.05 -8.12 -4.30
C MET A 222 23.31 -7.38 -2.99
N ALA A 223 23.98 -6.23 -3.03
CA ALA A 223 24.25 -5.40 -1.84
C ALA A 223 22.96 -4.93 -1.17
N ILE A 224 21.98 -4.47 -1.96
CA ILE A 224 20.65 -4.05 -1.46
C ILE A 224 19.92 -5.23 -0.82
N ALA A 225 19.93 -6.41 -1.46
CA ALA A 225 19.28 -7.59 -0.91
C ALA A 225 19.92 -8.01 0.42
N GLN A 226 21.25 -8.03 0.50
CA GLN A 226 21.99 -8.38 1.71
C GLN A 226 21.75 -7.39 2.85
N ALA A 227 21.79 -6.09 2.56
CA ALA A 227 21.49 -5.04 3.53
C ALA A 227 20.07 -5.18 4.10
N ALA A 228 19.09 -5.50 3.25
CA ALA A 228 17.72 -5.75 3.68
C ALA A 228 17.60 -6.98 4.60
N MET A 229 18.23 -8.09 4.23
CA MET A 229 18.18 -9.34 5.03
C MET A 229 18.83 -9.19 6.41
N ALA A 230 19.92 -8.42 6.51
CA ALA A 230 20.61 -8.15 7.77
C ALA A 230 19.69 -7.50 8.83
N ALA A 231 18.60 -6.85 8.41
CA ALA A 231 17.67 -6.17 9.31
C ALA A 231 16.68 -7.09 10.04
N ILE A 232 16.50 -8.34 9.59
CA ILE A 232 15.50 -9.26 10.16
C ILE A 232 16.08 -10.59 10.65
N ASN A 233 17.41 -10.67 10.84
CA ASN A 233 18.13 -11.85 11.37
C ASN A 233 17.76 -13.18 10.68
N VAL A 234 17.56 -13.15 9.36
CA VAL A 234 17.33 -14.37 8.54
C VAL A 234 18.63 -14.83 7.88
N ARG A 235 18.71 -16.12 7.58
CA ARG A 235 19.85 -16.71 6.85
C ARG A 235 19.53 -16.88 5.37
N THR A 236 20.57 -16.95 4.55
CA THR A 236 20.49 -17.22 3.11
C THR A 236 20.62 -18.70 2.75
N HIS A 237 20.87 -19.54 3.75
CA HIS A 237 21.07 -20.98 3.64
C HIS A 237 20.38 -21.68 4.82
N GLN A 238 20.13 -22.97 4.63
CA GLN A 238 19.50 -23.85 5.62
C GLN A 238 20.29 -23.91 6.93
#